data_AF-F4D0G4-F1
#
_entry.id   AF-F4D0G4-F1
#
_cell.length_a   1.000
_cell.length_b   1.000
_cell.length_c   1.000
_cell.angle_alpha   90.00
_cell.angle_beta   90.00
_cell.angle_gamma   90.00
#
_symmetry.space_group_name_H-M   'P 1'
#
loop_
_entity.id
_entity.type
_entity.pdbx_description
1 polymer ?
#
loop_
_entity_poly.entity_id
_entity_poly.type
_entity_poly.pdbx_seq_one_letter_code
_entity_poly.pdbx_strand_id
1 'polypeptide(L)'
;METVLTFLLVRFAVLAVIVAVLVIVGFALITRLKRRGRWEETRRRLGPVASRAAAGYARRRGGSWGSGFDQKVARRLGDRL
;
A
#
# COMPACT_ATOMS: atom_id res chain seq x y z
N MET A 1 40.41 10.35 -2.64
CA MET A 1 39.26 10.64 -1.76
C MET A 1 38.06 11.23 -2.52
N GLU A 2 38.25 11.90 -3.66
CA GLU A 2 37.19 12.52 -4.48
C GLU A 2 36.25 11.53 -5.18
N THR A 3 36.78 10.38 -5.63
CA THR A 3 36.04 9.40 -6.43
C THR A 3 34.88 8.76 -5.67
N VAL A 4 35.03 8.52 -4.37
CA VAL A 4 34.01 7.88 -3.53
C VAL A 4 32.82 8.81 -3.31
N LEU A 5 33.08 10.09 -3.07
CA LEU A 5 32.05 11.12 -2.89
C LEU A 5 31.19 11.25 -4.15
N THR A 6 31.83 11.33 -5.32
CA THR A 6 31.14 11.41 -6.62
C THR A 6 30.31 10.16 -6.88
N PHE A 7 30.85 8.97 -6.57
CA PHE A 7 30.11 7.72 -6.77
C PHE A 7 28.86 7.62 -5.90
N LEU A 8 28.93 8.09 -4.65
CA LEU A 8 27.79 8.14 -3.74
C LEU A 8 26.71 9.13 -4.20
N LEU A 9 27.13 10.32 -4.65
CA LEU A 9 26.23 11.35 -5.18
C LEU A 9 25.52 10.89 -6.45
N VAL A 10 26.24 10.26 -7.38
CA VAL A 10 25.66 9.72 -8.62
C VAL A 10 24.62 8.65 -8.30
N ARG A 11 24.92 7.72 -7.39
CA ARG A 11 23.93 6.71 -6.98
C ARG A 11 22.69 7.32 -6.33
N PHE A 12 22.87 8.30 -5.46
CA PHE A 12 21.75 8.99 -4.83
C PHE A 12 20.90 9.73 -5.87
N ALA A 13 21.52 10.44 -6.80
CA ALA A 13 20.83 11.12 -7.89
C ALA A 13 20.04 10.14 -8.76
N VAL A 14 20.63 8.99 -9.12
CA VAL A 14 19.95 7.94 -9.90
C VAL A 14 18.73 7.41 -9.14
N LEU A 15 18.87 7.08 -7.85
CA LEU A 15 17.75 6.61 -7.03
C LEU A 15 16.66 7.67 -6.90
N ALA A 16 17.03 8.93 -6.67
CA ALA A 16 16.10 10.05 -6.56
C ALA A 16 15.30 10.23 -7.86
N VAL A 17 15.96 10.15 -9.03
CA VAL A 17 15.30 10.21 -10.34
C VAL A 17 14.32 9.05 -10.52
N ILE A 18 14.73 7.82 -10.20
CA ILE A 18 13.86 6.65 -10.30
C ILE A 18 12.62 6.81 -9.42
N VAL A 19 12.80 7.24 -8.16
CA VAL A 19 11.70 7.48 -7.23
C VAL A 19 10.78 8.59 -7.74
N ALA A 20 11.34 9.70 -8.23
CA ALA A 20 10.55 10.79 -8.78
C ALA A 20 9.70 10.33 -9.98
N VAL A 21 10.28 9.56 -10.91
CA VAL A 21 9.54 8.98 -12.04
C VAL A 21 8.42 8.06 -11.56
N LEU A 22 8.67 7.19 -10.57
CA LEU A 22 7.64 6.32 -10.00
C LEU A 22 6.49 7.12 -9.37
N VAL A 23 6.79 8.20 -8.66
CA VAL A 23 5.78 9.08 -8.07
C VAL A 23 4.96 9.75 -9.16
N ILE A 24 5.58 10.28 -10.20
CA ILE A 24 4.89 10.93 -11.33
C ILE A 24 3.97 9.92 -12.04
N VAL A 25 4.49 8.74 -12.37
CA VAL A 25 3.72 7.68 -13.03
C VAL A 25 2.57 7.21 -12.15
N GLY A 26 2.83 6.96 -10.86
CA GLY A 26 1.80 6.57 -9.89
C GLY A 26 0.73 7.64 -9.74
N PHE A 27 1.13 8.90 -9.61
CA PHE A 27 0.22 10.03 -9.52
C PHE A 27 -0.62 10.18 -10.78
N ALA A 28 -0.02 10.05 -11.96
CA ALA A 28 -0.71 10.08 -13.25
C ALA A 28 -1.72 8.93 -13.38
N LEU A 29 -1.36 7.72 -12.95
CA LEU A 29 -2.27 6.56 -12.94
C LEU A 29 -3.45 6.81 -12.00
N ILE A 30 -3.20 7.27 -10.77
CA ILE A 30 -4.23 7.57 -9.77
C ILE A 30 -5.16 8.68 -10.28
N THR A 31 -4.61 9.77 -10.81
CA THR A 31 -5.41 10.88 -11.34
C THR A 31 -6.19 10.47 -12.59
N ARG A 32 -5.62 9.66 -13.48
CA ARG A 32 -6.33 9.14 -14.66
C ARG A 32 -7.47 8.19 -14.26
N LEU A 33 -7.27 7.34 -13.26
CA LEU A 33 -8.32 6.47 -12.69
C LEU A 33 -9.41 7.31 -12.00
N LYS A 34 -9.01 8.30 -11.20
CA LYS A 34 -9.91 9.22 -10.50
C LYS A 34 -10.76 10.02 -11.48
N ARG A 35 -10.16 10.53 -12.55
CA ARG A 35 -10.83 11.38 -13.54
C ARG A 35 -11.82 10.62 -14.43
N ARG A 36 -11.63 9.31 -14.63
CA ARG A 36 -12.53 8.49 -15.45
C ARG A 36 -13.74 7.91 -14.70
N GLY A 37 -13.89 8.12 -13.38
CA GLY A 37 -15.00 7.54 -12.61
C GLY A 37 -15.04 6.00 -12.59
N ARG A 38 -14.03 5.32 -13.15
CA ARG A 38 -13.96 3.85 -13.24
C ARG A 38 -13.34 3.20 -12.00
N TRP A 39 -13.39 3.89 -10.88
CA TRP A 39 -12.99 3.33 -9.59
C TRP A 39 -13.84 2.10 -9.24
N GLU A 40 -15.16 2.13 -9.51
CA GLU A 40 -16.05 0.97 -9.32
C GLU A 40 -15.59 -0.27 -10.11
N GLU A 41 -15.29 -0.10 -11.40
CA GLU A 41 -14.96 -1.20 -12.32
C GLU A 41 -13.59 -1.81 -12.01
N THR A 42 -12.62 -0.94 -11.70
CA THR A 42 -11.27 -1.36 -11.33
C THR A 42 -11.30 -2.01 -9.94
N ARG A 43 -12.11 -1.52 -9.00
CA ARG A 43 -12.30 -2.14 -7.67
C ARG A 43 -13.00 -3.50 -7.76
N ARG A 44 -13.94 -3.69 -8.69
CA ARG A 44 -14.56 -5.00 -8.96
C ARG A 44 -13.58 -6.01 -9.57
N ARG A 45 -12.70 -5.58 -10.47
CA ARG A 45 -11.66 -6.46 -11.07
C ARG A 45 -10.47 -6.70 -10.16
N LEU A 46 -10.08 -5.70 -9.36
CA LEU A 46 -8.98 -5.81 -8.40
C LEU A 46 -9.42 -6.43 -7.08
N GLY A 47 -10.72 -6.45 -6.73
CA GLY A 47 -11.24 -7.09 -5.51
C GLY A 47 -10.65 -8.48 -5.22
N PRO A 48 -10.65 -9.41 -6.20
CA PRO A 48 -10.06 -10.75 -6.00
C PRO A 48 -8.52 -10.78 -6.04
N VAL A 49 -7.86 -9.82 -6.69
CA VAL A 49 -6.38 -9.76 -6.78
C VAL A 49 -5.80 -9.07 -5.54
N ALA A 50 -6.43 -7.99 -5.10
CA ALA A 50 -6.12 -7.25 -3.89
C ALA A 50 -6.37 -8.09 -2.64
N SER A 51 -7.43 -8.92 -2.61
CA SER A 51 -7.64 -9.85 -1.50
C SER A 51 -6.57 -10.96 -1.44
N ARG A 52 -6.09 -11.45 -2.59
CA ARG A 52 -4.97 -12.39 -2.66
C ARG A 52 -3.64 -11.75 -2.27
N ALA A 53 -3.38 -10.52 -2.71
CA ALA A 53 -2.19 -9.76 -2.32
C ALA A 53 -2.23 -9.39 -0.83
N ALA A 54 -3.39 -9.00 -0.31
CA ALA A 54 -3.62 -8.74 1.11
C ALA A 54 -3.50 -10.00 1.95
N ALA A 55 -3.97 -11.16 1.48
CA ALA A 55 -3.75 -12.45 2.15
C ALA A 55 -2.26 -12.85 2.16
N GLY A 56 -1.53 -12.56 1.08
CA GLY A 56 -0.07 -12.76 1.01
C GLY A 56 0.70 -11.83 1.95
N TYR A 57 0.30 -10.55 2.03
CA TYR A 57 0.86 -9.58 2.96
C TYR A 57 0.46 -9.85 4.42
N ALA A 58 -0.77 -10.32 4.67
CA ALA A 58 -1.26 -10.72 5.99
C ALA A 58 -0.57 -11.99 6.48
N ARG A 59 -0.21 -12.93 5.59
CA ARG A 59 0.67 -14.05 5.97
C ARG A 59 2.09 -13.59 6.32
N ARG A 60 2.60 -12.55 5.66
CA ARG A 60 3.93 -11.97 6.01
C ARG A 60 3.91 -11.06 7.24
N ARG A 61 2.77 -10.45 7.57
CA ARG A 61 2.61 -9.49 8.68
C ARG A 61 1.79 -10.03 9.86
N GLY A 62 1.32 -11.28 9.77
CA GLY A 62 0.41 -11.94 10.71
C GLY A 62 1.04 -12.34 12.04
N GLY A 63 1.91 -11.50 12.58
CA GLY A 63 2.21 -11.48 14.00
C GLY A 63 1.19 -10.60 14.71
N SER A 64 0.15 -11.23 15.28
CA SER A 64 -0.56 -10.81 16.49
C SER A 64 -0.69 -9.29 16.75
N TRP A 65 -1.62 -8.61 16.08
CA TRP A 65 -2.16 -7.38 16.65
C TRP A 65 -3.60 -7.14 16.16
N GLY A 66 -4.58 -7.34 17.05
CA GLY A 66 -5.91 -6.74 16.89
C GLY A 66 -7.13 -7.63 17.14
N SER A 67 -7.03 -8.97 17.05
CA SER A 67 -8.22 -9.85 17.22
C SER A 67 -8.76 -9.95 18.65
N GLY A 68 -8.07 -9.40 19.64
CA GLY A 68 -8.51 -9.37 21.04
C GLY A 68 -9.48 -8.24 21.39
N PHE A 69 -9.55 -7.17 20.58
CA PHE A 69 -10.40 -6.01 20.91
C PHE A 69 -11.86 -6.24 20.47
N ASP A 70 -12.06 -6.78 19.26
CA ASP A 70 -13.39 -7.10 18.72
C ASP A 70 -14.16 -8.10 19.60
N GLN A 71 -13.49 -9.10 20.17
CA GLN A 71 -14.16 -10.13 20.95
C GLN A 71 -14.71 -9.61 22.30
N LYS A 72 -14.07 -8.60 22.90
CA LYS A 72 -14.55 -7.98 24.15
C LYS A 72 -15.70 -7.00 23.92
N VAL A 73 -15.70 -6.31 22.77
CA VAL A 73 -16.79 -5.38 22.40
C VAL A 73 -18.05 -6.15 22.04
N ALA A 74 -17.92 -7.25 21.28
CA ALA A 74 -19.05 -8.11 20.93
C ALA A 74 -19.76 -8.70 22.15
N ARG A 75 -19.03 -9.11 23.20
CA ARG A 75 -19.64 -9.63 24.43
C ARG A 75 -20.41 -8.56 25.23
N ARG A 76 -19.89 -7.32 25.34
CA ARG A 76 -20.60 -6.27 26.10
C ARG A 76 -21.89 -5.79 25.44
N LEU A 77 -22.02 -5.95 24.12
CA LEU A 77 -23.22 -5.57 23.39
C LEU A 77 -24.30 -6.66 23.43
N GLY A 78 -23.90 -7.92 23.59
CA GLY A 78 -24.83 -9.04 23.75
C GLY A 78 -25.63 -9.00 25.06
N ASP A 79 -25.06 -8.45 26.14
CA ASP A 79 -25.72 -8.38 27.46
C ASP A 79 -26.65 -7.16 27.62
N ARG A 80 -26.87 -6.36 26.56
CA ARG A 80 -27.72 -5.14 26.60
C ARG A 80 -28.97 -5.20 25.70
N LEU A 81 -29.25 -6.36 25.10
CA LEU A 81 -30.47 -6.66 24.37
C LEU A 81 -31.22 -7.78 25.10
#